data_AF-A0A6G3D5W9-F1
#
_entry.id   AF-A0A6G3D5W9-F1
#
_cell.length_a   1.000
_cell.length_b   1.000
_cell.length_c   1.000
_cell.angle_alpha   90.00
_cell.angle_beta   90.00
_cell.angle_gamma   90.00
#
_symmetry.space_group_name_H-M   'P 1'
#
loop_
_entity.id
_entity.type
_entity.pdbx_description
1 polymer ?
#
loop_
_entity_poly.entity_id
_entity_poly.type
_entity_poly.pdbx_seq_one_letter_code
_entity_poly.pdbx_strand_id
1 'polypeptide(L)'
;LVLSASGEHADVLEAVKSGATGYLLKSASTEELRDAVRRTAAGDPVFTPGLAGLVLGEYRRLASEPAPAAGTDDPGAPRLTDRETEVLRLVAKGLSYKQIAERLVISHRTVQNHVQNTLGKLQLHNRVELVRYAIERGLDDA
;
A
#
# COMPACT_ATOMS: atom_id res chain seq x y z
N LEU A 1 2.39 10.93 18.30
CA LEU A 1 3.61 10.11 18.51
C LEU A 1 3.18 8.69 18.85
N VAL A 2 3.67 7.69 18.12
CA VAL A 2 3.44 6.26 18.38
C VAL A 2 4.71 5.66 18.97
N LEU A 3 4.57 4.82 20.00
CA LEU A 3 5.65 4.05 20.62
C LEU A 3 5.37 2.55 20.44
N SER A 4 6.17 1.85 19.65
CA SER A 4 5.91 0.47 19.23
C SER A 4 7.08 -0.47 19.51
N ALA A 5 6.79 -1.75 19.72
CA ALA A 5 7.83 -2.79 19.77
C ALA A 5 8.35 -3.16 18.38
N SER A 6 7.56 -2.90 17.34
CA SER A 6 7.87 -3.23 15.95
C SER A 6 8.51 -2.05 15.24
N GLY A 7 9.58 -2.32 14.49
CA GLY A 7 10.16 -1.39 13.52
C GLY A 7 9.89 -1.79 12.08
N GLU A 8 8.95 -2.72 11.87
CA GLU A 8 8.62 -3.23 10.56
C GLU A 8 7.96 -2.16 9.68
N HIS A 9 8.24 -2.24 8.39
CA HIS A 9 7.83 -1.25 7.40
C HIS A 9 6.31 -1.04 7.37
N ALA A 10 5.53 -2.12 7.47
CA ALA A 10 4.07 -2.05 7.40
C ALA A 10 3.46 -1.24 8.57
N ASP A 11 3.93 -1.50 9.79
CA ASP A 11 3.38 -0.89 11.01
C ASP A 11 3.66 0.62 11.09
N VAL A 12 4.85 1.02 10.64
CA VAL A 12 5.26 2.42 10.62
C VAL A 12 4.40 3.21 9.64
N LEU A 13 4.11 2.62 8.47
CA LEU A 13 3.30 3.26 7.46
C LEU A 13 1.82 3.32 7.82
N GLU A 14 1.29 2.29 8.48
CA GLU A 14 -0.06 2.33 9.00
C GLU A 14 -0.22 3.44 10.05
N ALA A 15 0.75 3.57 10.96
CA ALA A 15 0.78 4.66 11.92
C ALA A 15 0.82 6.04 11.22
N VAL A 16 1.64 6.21 10.20
CA VAL A 16 1.70 7.48 9.45
C VAL A 16 0.40 7.75 8.69
N LYS A 17 -0.19 6.74 8.03
CA LYS A 17 -1.49 6.86 7.32
C LYS A 17 -2.65 7.22 8.26
N SER A 18 -2.59 6.78 9.51
CA SER A 18 -3.57 7.15 10.56
C SER A 18 -3.29 8.51 11.21
N GLY A 19 -2.29 9.26 10.73
CA GLY A 19 -2.00 10.63 11.17
C GLY A 19 -0.93 10.74 12.24
N ALA A 20 -0.13 9.70 12.48
CA ALA A 20 0.98 9.81 13.42
C ALA A 20 2.06 10.78 12.91
N THR A 21 2.26 11.88 13.63
CA THR A 21 3.35 12.85 13.40
C THR A 21 4.73 12.29 13.78
N GLY A 22 4.82 11.15 14.46
CA GLY A 22 6.11 10.53 14.80
C GLY A 22 5.98 9.09 15.26
N TYR A 23 7.07 8.33 15.11
CA TYR A 23 7.17 6.90 15.44
C TYR A 23 8.50 6.60 16.14
N LEU A 24 8.42 5.94 17.30
CA LEU A 24 9.56 5.57 18.12
C LEU A 24 9.48 4.07 18.48
N LEU A 25 10.64 3.41 18.58
CA LEU A 25 10.73 2.05 19.08
C LEU A 25 10.73 2.04 20.61
N LYS A 26 10.14 1.00 21.22
CA LYS A 26 10.16 0.77 22.68
C LYS A 26 11.56 0.56 23.24
N SER A 27 12.54 0.26 22.40
CA SER A 27 13.97 0.20 22.75
C SER A 27 14.63 1.57 22.89
N ALA A 28 13.96 2.65 22.49
CA ALA A 28 14.49 3.99 22.64
C ALA A 28 14.65 4.36 24.12
N SER A 29 15.69 5.13 24.42
CA SER A 29 15.95 5.62 25.76
C SER A 29 14.86 6.58 26.24
N THR A 30 14.76 6.74 27.57
CA THR A 30 13.84 7.69 28.20
C THR A 30 14.08 9.14 27.75
N GLU A 31 15.34 9.48 27.45
CA GLU A 31 15.72 10.81 26.97
C GLU A 31 15.22 11.04 25.54
N GLU A 32 15.43 10.08 24.65
CA GLU A 32 14.90 10.11 23.27
C GLU A 32 13.38 10.19 23.25
N LEU A 33 12.69 9.45 24.13
CA LEU A 33 11.23 9.52 24.23
C LEU A 33 10.77 10.91 24.69
N ARG A 34 11.41 11.49 25.72
CA ARG A 34 11.08 12.84 26.19
C ARG A 34 11.30 13.90 25.12
N ASP A 35 12.40 13.79 24.37
CA ASP A 35 12.67 14.67 23.24
C ASP A 35 11.62 14.52 22.14
N ALA A 36 11.32 13.28 21.76
CA ALA A 36 10.32 12.96 20.74
C ALA A 36 8.95 13.54 21.08
N VAL A 37 8.51 13.44 22.33
CA VAL A 37 7.23 14.01 22.79
C VAL A 37 7.20 15.52 22.61
N ARG A 38 8.25 16.24 23.05
CA ARG A 38 8.32 17.70 22.93
C ARG A 38 8.30 18.16 21.48
N ARG A 39 9.11 17.52 20.63
CA ARG A 39 9.19 17.83 19.20
C ARG A 39 7.90 17.54 18.47
N THR A 40 7.29 16.37 18.74
CA THR A 40 5.99 16.03 18.12
C THR A 40 4.90 17.00 18.55
N ALA A 41 4.91 17.48 19.80
CA ALA A 41 3.97 18.50 20.28
C ALA A 41 4.15 19.87 19.60
N ALA A 42 5.37 20.19 19.15
CA ALA A 42 5.67 21.36 18.32
C ALA A 42 5.30 21.17 16.83
N GLY A 43 4.82 19.98 16.45
CA GLY A 43 4.50 19.63 15.07
C GLY A 43 5.68 19.06 14.28
N ASP A 44 6.84 18.89 14.91
CA ASP A 44 8.02 18.34 14.24
C ASP A 44 7.88 16.83 14.03
N PRO A 45 8.18 16.32 12.82
CA PRO A 45 8.22 14.90 12.58
C PRO A 45 9.37 14.25 13.35
N VAL A 46 9.08 13.17 14.07
CA VAL A 46 10.08 12.39 14.82
C VAL A 46 10.07 10.95 14.35
N PHE A 47 11.14 10.57 13.65
CA PHE A 47 11.37 9.22 13.14
C PHE A 47 12.84 8.89 13.32
N THR A 48 13.15 7.63 13.63
CA THR A 48 14.53 7.16 13.52
C THR A 48 14.97 7.22 12.04
N PRO A 49 16.28 7.36 11.74
CA PRO A 49 16.77 7.54 10.37
C PRO A 49 16.29 6.45 9.40
N GLY A 50 16.21 5.20 9.87
CA GLY A 50 15.69 4.07 9.07
C GLY A 50 14.22 4.24 8.70
N LEU A 51 13.38 4.71 9.63
CA LEU A 51 11.93 4.88 9.43
C LEU A 51 11.59 6.07 8.54
N ALA A 52 12.38 7.15 8.60
CA ALA A 52 12.21 8.30 7.71
C ALA A 52 12.35 7.90 6.24
N GLY A 53 13.33 7.03 5.92
CA GLY A 53 13.51 6.49 4.58
C GLY A 53 12.30 5.72 4.06
N LEU A 54 11.60 5.00 4.95
CA LEU A 54 10.39 4.24 4.61
C LEU A 54 9.25 5.19 4.20
N VAL A 55 9.01 6.23 4.99
CA VAL A 55 7.95 7.24 4.72
C VAL A 55 8.23 7.99 3.42
N LEU A 56 9.49 8.40 3.20
CA LEU A 56 9.91 9.08 1.96
C LEU A 56 9.79 8.18 0.73
N GLY A 57 10.14 6.90 0.85
CA GLY A 57 9.95 5.90 -0.21
C GLY A 57 8.47 5.72 -0.56
N GLU A 58 7.61 5.70 0.45
CA GLU A 58 6.17 5.58 0.31
C GLU A 58 5.52 6.80 -0.32
N TYR A 59 5.95 7.99 0.06
CA TYR A 59 5.53 9.21 -0.59
C TYR A 59 5.92 9.24 -2.07
N ARG A 60 7.15 8.81 -2.41
CA ARG A 60 7.60 8.71 -3.81
C ARG A 60 6.78 7.70 -4.60
N ARG A 61 6.40 6.57 -4.01
CA ARG A 61 5.51 5.60 -4.65
C ARG A 61 4.14 6.21 -4.91
N LEU A 62 3.52 6.82 -3.90
CA LEU A 62 2.21 7.48 -4.04
C LEU A 62 2.24 8.62 -5.06
N ALA A 63 3.32 9.40 -5.10
CA ALA A 63 3.50 10.49 -6.07
C ALA A 63 3.78 9.99 -7.50
N SER A 64 4.22 8.75 -7.65
CA SER A 64 4.45 8.11 -8.96
C SER A 64 3.24 7.28 -9.43
N GLU A 65 2.24 7.08 -8.58
CA GLU A 65 0.98 6.42 -8.91
C GLU A 65 -0.05 7.47 -9.37
N PRO A 66 -0.69 7.33 -10.55
CA PRO A 66 -1.73 8.26 -10.97
C PRO A 66 -2.89 8.23 -9.98
N ALA A 67 -3.34 9.42 -9.58
CA ALA A 67 -4.46 9.62 -8.66
C ALA A 67 -5.71 8.86 -9.12
N PRO A 68 -6.53 8.31 -8.20
CA PRO A 68 -7.68 7.49 -8.57
C PRO A 68 -8.70 8.30 -9.37
N ALA A 69 -9.02 7.83 -10.58
CA ALA A 69 -10.16 8.34 -11.34
C ALA A 69 -11.46 7.98 -10.60
N ALA A 70 -12.26 9.00 -10.31
CA ALA A 70 -13.58 8.83 -9.73
C ALA A 70 -14.54 8.30 -10.82
N GLY A 71 -15.00 7.06 -10.67
CA GLY A 71 -15.99 6.45 -11.57
C GLY A 71 -16.85 5.39 -10.89
N THR A 72 -18.14 5.72 -10.74
CA THR A 72 -19.34 4.86 -10.60
C THR A 72 -19.46 3.86 -9.42
N ASP A 73 -20.21 4.30 -8.40
CA ASP A 73 -21.36 3.67 -7.71
C ASP A 73 -21.40 2.15 -7.40
N ASP A 74 -20.77 1.78 -6.28
CA ASP A 74 -21.32 0.83 -5.29
C ASP A 74 -20.76 1.21 -3.89
N PRO A 75 -21.59 1.60 -2.90
CA PRO A 75 -21.12 2.12 -1.60
C PRO A 75 -20.41 1.10 -0.68
N GLY A 76 -20.45 -0.20 -1.00
CA GLY A 76 -19.91 -1.26 -0.15
C GLY A 76 -18.72 -2.04 -0.72
N ALA A 77 -18.37 -1.87 -2.00
CA ALA A 77 -17.29 -2.61 -2.63
C ALA A 77 -15.93 -1.92 -2.42
N PRO A 78 -14.86 -2.66 -2.07
CA PRO A 78 -13.51 -2.10 -2.06
C PRO A 78 -13.19 -1.54 -3.45
N ARG A 79 -12.92 -0.24 -3.54
CA ARG A 79 -12.66 0.43 -4.82
C ARG A 79 -11.25 0.12 -5.31
N LEU A 80 -11.18 -0.64 -6.39
CA LEU A 80 -9.95 -0.84 -7.15
C LEU A 80 -9.67 0.40 -8.00
N THR A 81 -8.39 0.74 -8.19
CA THR A 81 -8.00 1.75 -9.18
C THR A 81 -8.15 1.18 -10.60
N ASP A 82 -8.15 2.04 -11.61
CA ASP A 82 -8.16 1.60 -13.02
C ASP A 82 -7.04 0.62 -13.31
N ARG A 83 -5.85 0.88 -12.76
CA ARG A 83 -4.66 0.05 -12.98
C ARG A 83 -4.75 -1.30 -12.27
N GLU A 84 -5.27 -1.32 -11.05
CA GLU A 84 -5.55 -2.58 -10.32
C GLU A 84 -6.62 -3.40 -11.03
N THR A 85 -7.65 -2.74 -11.56
CA THR A 85 -8.72 -3.37 -12.34
C THR A 85 -8.17 -3.96 -13.64
N GLU A 86 -7.33 -3.22 -14.37
CA GLU A 86 -6.69 -3.70 -15.59
C GLU A 86 -5.78 -4.91 -15.33
N VAL A 87 -4.96 -4.87 -14.28
CA VAL A 87 -4.13 -6.01 -13.86
C VAL A 87 -5.02 -7.21 -13.48
N LEU A 88 -6.10 -6.99 -12.73
CA LEU A 88 -7.06 -8.02 -12.35
C LEU A 88 -7.67 -8.71 -13.58
N ARG A 89 -8.12 -7.96 -14.59
CA ARG A 89 -8.65 -8.53 -15.85
C ARG A 89 -7.63 -9.40 -16.56
N LEU A 90 -6.37 -8.95 -16.66
CA LEU A 90 -5.34 -9.73 -17.33
C LEU A 90 -4.98 -11.01 -16.55
N VAL A 91 -4.99 -10.94 -15.21
CA VAL A 91 -4.85 -12.13 -14.35
C VAL A 91 -6.01 -13.10 -14.56
N ALA A 92 -7.25 -12.59 -14.68
CA ALA A 92 -8.45 -13.40 -14.96
C ALA A 92 -8.37 -14.11 -16.32
N LYS A 93 -7.79 -13.44 -17.33
CA LYS A 93 -7.48 -14.03 -18.65
C LYS A 93 -6.34 -15.06 -18.62
N GLY A 94 -5.81 -15.39 -17.44
CA GLY A 94 -4.78 -16.40 -17.26
C GLY A 94 -3.36 -15.95 -17.57
N LEU A 95 -3.12 -14.65 -17.81
CA LEU A 95 -1.77 -14.16 -18.10
C LEU A 95 -0.86 -14.30 -16.86
N SER A 96 0.42 -14.57 -17.12
CA SER A 96 1.49 -14.50 -16.14
C SER A 96 1.88 -13.05 -15.86
N TYR A 97 2.47 -12.78 -14.69
CA TYR A 97 2.91 -11.43 -14.33
C TYR A 97 3.94 -10.85 -15.31
N LYS A 98 4.74 -11.70 -15.96
CA LYS A 98 5.69 -11.28 -17.00
C LYS A 98 4.97 -10.81 -18.26
N GLN A 99 3.98 -11.56 -18.74
CA GLN A 99 3.17 -11.16 -19.89
C GLN A 99 2.36 -9.88 -19.61
N ILE A 100 1.86 -9.73 -18.39
CA ILE A 100 1.18 -8.51 -17.96
C ILE A 100 2.15 -7.33 -17.96
N ALA A 101 3.35 -7.50 -17.41
CA ALA A 101 4.38 -6.46 -17.38
C ALA A 101 4.76 -5.98 -18.79
N GLU A 102 4.93 -6.92 -19.73
CA GLU A 102 5.19 -6.62 -21.14
C GLU A 102 4.04 -5.86 -21.79
N ARG A 103 2.80 -6.32 -21.60
CA ARG A 103 1.60 -5.70 -22.20
C ARG A 103 1.33 -4.30 -21.66
N LEU A 104 1.59 -4.10 -20.37
CA LEU A 104 1.32 -2.86 -19.66
C LEU A 104 2.51 -1.91 -19.63
N VAL A 105 3.64 -2.30 -20.23
CA VAL A 105 4.91 -1.54 -20.31
C VAL A 105 5.38 -1.07 -18.93
N ILE A 106 5.38 -2.00 -17.96
CA ILE A 106 5.83 -1.77 -16.57
C ILE A 106 6.73 -2.91 -16.10
N SER A 107 7.39 -2.76 -14.94
CA SER A 107 8.23 -3.81 -14.41
C SER A 107 7.41 -5.00 -13.86
N HIS A 108 7.98 -6.21 -13.91
CA HIS A 108 7.39 -7.39 -13.27
C HIS A 108 7.08 -7.16 -11.78
N ARG A 109 7.97 -6.46 -11.07
CA ARG A 109 7.77 -6.09 -9.66
C ARG A 109 6.59 -5.14 -9.47
N THR A 110 6.35 -4.23 -10.41
CA THR A 110 5.19 -3.33 -10.40
C THR A 110 3.89 -4.12 -10.52
N VAL A 111 3.85 -5.14 -11.38
CA VAL A 111 2.68 -6.04 -11.50
C VAL A 111 2.44 -6.79 -10.19
N GLN A 112 3.49 -7.35 -9.57
CA GLN A 112 3.37 -8.04 -8.28
C GLN A 112 2.80 -7.12 -7.19
N ASN A 113 3.25 -5.86 -7.15
CA ASN A 113 2.74 -4.87 -6.21
C ASN A 113 1.25 -4.56 -6.45
N HIS A 114 0.84 -4.37 -7.70
CA HIS A 114 -0.58 -4.18 -8.03
C HIS A 114 -1.43 -5.38 -7.58
N VAL A 115 -0.99 -6.61 -7.85
CA VAL A 115 -1.70 -7.82 -7.41
C VAL A 115 -1.80 -7.89 -5.89
N GLN A 116 -0.71 -7.59 -5.16
CA GLN A 116 -0.70 -7.60 -3.70
C GLN A 116 -1.64 -6.55 -3.10
N ASN A 117 -1.66 -5.35 -3.69
CA ASN A 117 -2.58 -4.28 -3.27
C ASN A 117 -4.04 -4.67 -3.53
N THR A 118 -4.33 -5.26 -4.70
CA THR A 118 -5.67 -5.75 -5.04
C THR A 118 -6.12 -6.85 -4.08
N LEU A 119 -5.26 -7.82 -3.75
CA LEU A 119 -5.53 -8.85 -2.74
C LEU A 119 -5.86 -8.24 -1.38
N GLY A 120 -5.07 -7.27 -0.92
CA GLY A 120 -5.31 -6.58 0.34
C GLY A 120 -6.63 -5.81 0.36
N LYS A 121 -6.97 -5.09 -0.72
CA LYS A 121 -8.23 -4.34 -0.83
C LYS A 121 -9.44 -5.26 -0.84
N LEU A 122 -9.35 -6.39 -1.53
CA LEU A 122 -10.44 -7.37 -1.66
C LEU A 122 -10.49 -8.38 -0.50
N GLN A 123 -9.54 -8.33 0.44
CA GLN A 123 -9.39 -9.29 1.55
C GLN A 123 -9.24 -10.74 1.05
N LEU A 124 -8.50 -10.92 -0.04
CA LEU A 124 -8.19 -12.20 -0.66
C LEU A 124 -6.75 -12.60 -0.35
N HIS A 125 -6.50 -13.90 -0.27
CA HIS A 125 -5.24 -14.45 0.25
C HIS A 125 -4.30 -14.93 -0.86
N ASN A 126 -4.84 -15.22 -2.05
CA ASN A 126 -4.03 -15.78 -3.13
C ASN A 126 -4.58 -15.46 -4.52
N ARG A 127 -3.74 -15.70 -5.53
CA ARG A 127 -4.08 -15.48 -6.95
C ARG A 127 -5.30 -16.29 -7.40
N VAL A 128 -5.53 -17.49 -6.85
CA VAL A 128 -6.66 -18.33 -7.26
C VAL A 128 -7.97 -17.69 -6.82
N GLU A 129 -8.04 -17.20 -5.58
CA GLU A 129 -9.15 -16.39 -5.07
C GLU A 129 -9.35 -15.12 -5.91
N LEU A 130 -8.26 -14.46 -6.30
CA LEU A 130 -8.32 -13.26 -7.13
C LEU A 130 -8.90 -13.53 -8.53
N VAL A 131 -8.50 -14.63 -9.17
CA VAL A 131 -9.04 -15.06 -10.47
C VAL A 131 -10.52 -15.41 -10.32
N ARG A 132 -10.89 -16.18 -9.29
CA ARG A 132 -12.27 -16.54 -9.01
C ARG A 132 -13.15 -15.31 -8.82
N TYR A 133 -12.69 -14.35 -8.02
CA TYR A 133 -13.38 -13.07 -7.81
C TYR A 133 -13.62 -12.33 -9.13
N ALA A 134 -12.62 -12.30 -10.02
CA ALA A 134 -12.75 -11.63 -11.31
C ALA A 134 -13.81 -12.29 -12.21
N ILE A 135 -13.83 -13.63 -12.27
CA ILE A 135 -14.81 -14.40 -13.04
C ILE A 135 -16.23 -14.20 -12.48
N GLU A 136 -16.40 -14.25 -11.15
CA GLU A 136 -17.71 -14.00 -10.50
C GLU A 136 -18.26 -12.60 -10.79
N ARG A 137 -17.39 -11.65 -11.17
CA ARG A 137 -17.73 -10.27 -11.55
C ARG A 137 -17.76 -10.03 -13.06
N GLY A 138 -17.55 -11.06 -13.89
CA GLY A 138 -17.53 -10.96 -15.36
C GLY A 138 -16.38 -10.12 -15.91
N LEU A 139 -15.24 -10.08 -15.20
CA LEU A 139 -14.07 -9.28 -15.56
C LEU A 139 -13.12 -9.99 -16.54
N ASP A 140 -13.43 -11.22 -16.92
CA ASP A 140 -12.69 -12.05 -17.89
C ASP A 140 -13.15 -11.85 -19.35
N ASP A 141 -14.36 -11.33 -19.57
CA ASP A 141 -15.03 -11.26 -20.89
C ASP A 141 -14.80 -9.97 -21.71
N ALA A 142 -14.02 -8.99 -21.21
CA ALA A 142 -13.76 -7.70 -21.90
C ALA A 142 -12.33 -7.58 -22.43
#